data_AF-A0A7S2HKS3-F1
#
_entry.id   AF-A0A7S2HKS3-F1
#
_cell.length_a   1.000
_cell.length_b   1.000
_cell.length_c   1.000
_cell.angle_alpha   90.00
_cell.angle_beta   90.00
_cell.angle_gamma   90.00
#
_symmetry.space_group_name_H-M   'P 1'
#
loop_
_entity.id
_entity.type
_entity.pdbx_description
1 polymer ?
#
loop_
_entity_poly.entity_id
_entity_poly.type
_entity_poly.pdbx_seq_one_letter_code
_entity_poly.pdbx_strand_id
1 'polypeptide(L)'
;SHALRAGIVSALDKAHGLSGVDAVVLIGDGRTFPAGADIGEFKNFELAMKTPSLTEVHEHMEQSSLPTVAALHGTALGGGLETALACHWRVASPRTRVGLPEVHLGILPGAGGTQRLPRLIGVEQALAMMTSG
;
A
#
# COMPACT_ATOMS: atom_id res chain seq x y z
N SER A 1 1.10 7.27 7.58
CA SER A 1 0.94 8.68 7.93
C SER A 1 0.59 9.51 6.70
N HIS A 2 0.00 10.69 6.88
CA HIS A 2 -0.27 11.69 5.85
C HIS A 2 1.00 12.12 5.12
N ALA A 3 2.11 12.29 5.86
CA ALA A 3 3.40 12.63 5.28
C ALA A 3 3.86 11.57 4.25
N LEU A 4 3.68 10.27 4.54
CA LEU A 4 3.98 9.21 3.60
C LEU A 4 3.07 9.26 2.37
N ARG A 5 1.75 9.44 2.57
CA ARG A 5 0.77 9.53 1.48
C ARG A 5 1.09 10.67 0.51
N ALA A 6 1.33 11.86 1.05
CA ALA A 6 1.72 13.04 0.26
C ALA A 6 3.09 12.85 -0.42
N GLY A 7 4.05 12.21 0.27
CA GLY A 7 5.37 11.93 -0.27
C GLY A 7 5.35 11.01 -1.48
N ILE A 8 4.51 9.97 -1.47
CA ILE A 8 4.35 9.05 -2.62
C ILE A 8 3.82 9.80 -3.84
N VAL A 9 2.75 10.59 -3.69
CA VAL A 9 2.16 11.38 -4.79
C VAL A 9 3.19 12.35 -5.35
N SER A 10 3.84 13.14 -4.49
CA SER A 10 4.85 14.11 -4.92
C SER A 10 6.04 13.45 -5.64
N ALA A 11 6.47 12.27 -5.21
CA ALA A 11 7.55 11.54 -5.86
C ALA A 11 7.14 11.01 -7.24
N LEU A 12 5.89 10.56 -7.39
CA LEU A 12 5.37 10.08 -8.67
C LEU A 12 5.18 11.22 -9.67
N ASP A 13 4.58 12.34 -9.24
CA ASP A 13 4.46 13.56 -10.05
C ASP A 13 5.84 14.06 -10.51
N LYS A 14 6.83 14.03 -9.61
CA LYS A 14 8.21 14.39 -9.95
C LYS A 14 8.79 13.44 -10.99
N ALA A 15 8.55 12.15 -10.87
CA ALA A 15 9.02 11.16 -11.83
C ALA A 15 8.42 11.39 -13.23
N HIS A 16 7.14 11.75 -13.33
CA HIS A 16 6.51 12.14 -14.61
C HIS A 16 7.15 13.38 -15.25
N GLY A 17 7.67 14.31 -14.44
CA GLY A 17 8.35 15.52 -14.94
C GLY A 17 9.79 15.31 -15.42
N LEU A 18 10.38 14.13 -15.18
CA LEU A 18 11.76 13.83 -15.57
C LEU A 18 11.81 13.08 -16.90
N SER A 19 12.75 13.46 -17.76
CA SER A 19 13.04 12.70 -18.98
C SER A 19 13.86 11.44 -18.65
N GLY A 20 13.58 10.36 -19.37
CA GLY A 20 14.32 9.09 -19.24
C GLY A 20 13.96 8.25 -18.02
N VAL A 21 12.83 8.50 -17.36
CA VAL A 21 12.29 7.62 -16.32
C VAL A 21 11.34 6.61 -16.97
N ASP A 22 11.69 5.32 -16.91
CA ASP A 22 10.87 4.25 -17.48
C ASP A 22 9.97 3.56 -16.45
N ALA A 23 10.28 3.66 -15.16
CA ALA A 23 9.53 3.05 -14.07
C ALA A 23 9.88 3.67 -12.71
N VAL A 24 9.02 3.44 -11.71
CA VAL A 24 9.22 3.87 -10.33
C VAL A 24 9.23 2.65 -9.40
N VAL A 25 10.24 2.56 -8.54
CA VAL A 25 10.32 1.52 -7.49
C VAL A 25 9.97 2.13 -6.14
N LEU A 26 8.93 1.59 -5.50
CA LEU A 26 8.58 1.89 -4.12
C LEU A 26 9.28 0.90 -3.19
N ILE A 27 10.18 1.41 -2.35
CA ILE A 27 10.95 0.65 -1.37
C ILE A 27 10.94 1.36 -0.02
N GLY A 28 10.86 0.59 1.07
CA GLY A 28 11.00 1.10 2.43
C GLY A 28 12.46 1.04 2.90
N ASP A 29 12.86 1.98 3.76
CA ASP A 29 14.10 1.86 4.51
C ASP A 29 13.90 1.06 5.82
N GLY A 30 14.98 0.51 6.36
CA GLY A 30 14.97 -0.19 7.65
C GLY A 30 14.58 -1.67 7.54
N ARG A 31 13.70 -2.12 8.45
CA ARG A 31 13.44 -3.55 8.66
C ARG A 31 12.24 -4.07 7.88
N THR A 32 11.31 -3.20 7.51
CA THR A 32 10.02 -3.59 6.94
C THR A 32 9.61 -2.61 5.86
N PHE A 33 8.92 -3.11 4.83
CA PHE A 33 8.03 -2.28 4.04
C PHE A 33 6.96 -1.62 4.96
N PRO A 34 6.26 -0.55 4.54
CA PRO A 34 5.13 -0.02 5.30
C PRO A 34 4.23 -1.13 5.87
N ALA A 35 3.94 -1.05 7.17
CA ALA A 35 3.25 -2.09 7.93
C ALA A 35 1.94 -1.54 8.53
N GLY A 36 1.12 -0.94 7.68
CA GLY A 36 -0.21 -0.46 8.04
C GLY A 36 -0.27 1.05 8.26
N ALA A 37 -1.44 1.49 8.73
CA ALA A 37 -1.70 2.89 9.01
C ALA A 37 -1.03 3.34 10.31
N ASP A 38 -0.76 4.64 10.41
CA ASP A 38 -0.18 5.24 11.60
C ASP A 38 -1.24 5.32 12.70
N ILE A 39 -1.09 4.52 13.76
CA ILE A 39 -2.04 4.46 14.89
C ILE A 39 -2.24 5.85 15.53
N GLY A 40 -1.22 6.71 15.50
CA GLY A 40 -1.33 8.09 15.99
C GLY A 40 -2.36 8.92 15.22
N GLU A 41 -2.53 8.66 13.92
CA GLU A 41 -3.50 9.37 13.07
C GLU A 41 -4.94 8.96 13.35
N PHE A 42 -5.20 7.73 13.80
CA PHE A 42 -6.56 7.29 14.14
C PHE A 42 -7.18 8.07 15.30
N LYS A 43 -6.34 8.67 16.16
CA LYS A 43 -6.80 9.50 17.28
C LYS A 43 -7.14 10.93 16.86
N ASN A 44 -6.78 11.34 15.65
CA ASN A 44 -7.00 12.68 15.14
C ASN A 44 -7.80 12.60 13.82
N PHE A 45 -9.10 12.86 13.92
CA PHE A 45 -10.02 12.78 12.78
C PHE A 45 -9.62 13.71 11.63
N GLU A 46 -9.12 14.91 11.92
CA GLU A 46 -8.66 15.84 10.87
C GLU A 46 -7.47 15.28 10.09
N LEU A 47 -6.47 14.69 10.79
CA LEU A 47 -5.34 14.05 10.12
C LEU A 47 -5.75 12.78 9.36
N ALA A 48 -6.68 11.99 9.92
CA ALA A 48 -7.19 10.78 9.29
C ALA A 48 -7.91 11.10 7.96
N MET A 49 -8.64 12.23 7.91
CA MET A 49 -9.36 12.69 6.74
C MET A 49 -8.54 13.57 5.78
N LYS A 50 -7.27 13.85 6.12
CA LYS A 50 -6.41 14.74 5.32
C LYS A 50 -5.99 14.09 4.01
N THR A 51 -6.18 14.83 2.91
CA THR A 51 -5.82 14.42 1.55
C THR A 51 -4.31 14.57 1.28
N PRO A 52 -3.70 13.71 0.45
CA PRO A 52 -4.35 12.56 -0.20
C PRO A 52 -4.63 11.45 0.82
N SER A 53 -5.83 10.88 0.75
CA SER A 53 -6.23 9.64 1.40
C SER A 53 -5.46 8.47 0.80
N LEU A 54 -5.43 7.33 1.48
CA LEU A 54 -4.69 6.17 0.97
C LEU A 54 -5.27 5.64 -0.35
N THR A 55 -6.60 5.70 -0.50
CA THR A 55 -7.28 5.34 -1.75
C THR A 55 -6.90 6.28 -2.89
N GLU A 56 -6.85 7.60 -2.67
CA GLU A 56 -6.40 8.56 -3.70
C GLU A 56 -4.94 8.32 -4.12
N VAL A 57 -4.06 7.96 -3.19
CA VAL A 57 -2.68 7.55 -3.52
C VAL A 57 -2.69 6.31 -4.41
N HIS A 58 -3.50 5.29 -4.06
CA HIS A 58 -3.60 4.05 -4.83
C HIS A 58 -4.14 4.30 -6.24
N GLU A 59 -5.19 5.10 -6.39
CA GLU A 59 -5.76 5.47 -7.69
C GLU A 59 -4.73 6.20 -8.56
N HIS A 60 -4.00 7.15 -7.98
CA HIS A 60 -2.94 7.88 -8.68
C HIS A 60 -1.81 6.94 -9.14
N MET A 61 -1.44 5.95 -8.32
CA MET A 61 -0.46 4.93 -8.70
C MET A 61 -0.95 4.00 -9.81
N GLU A 62 -2.23 3.57 -9.76
CA GLU A 62 -2.85 2.67 -10.73
C GLU A 62 -3.08 3.34 -12.10
N GLN A 63 -3.33 4.65 -12.11
CA GLN A 63 -3.55 5.42 -13.33
C GLN A 63 -2.24 5.96 -13.94
N SER A 64 -1.11 5.77 -13.25
CA SER A 64 0.19 6.23 -13.72
C SER A 64 0.60 5.58 -15.03
N SER A 65 1.01 6.40 -16.00
CA SER A 65 1.67 5.91 -17.23
C SER A 65 3.04 5.31 -16.98
N LEU A 66 3.69 5.65 -15.87
CA LEU A 66 4.92 5.02 -15.41
C LEU A 66 4.59 3.76 -14.61
N PRO A 67 5.10 2.58 -15.01
CA PRO A 67 5.04 1.36 -14.21
C PRO A 67 5.57 1.57 -12.79
N THR A 68 4.85 1.05 -11.80
CA THR A 68 5.19 1.15 -10.38
C THR A 68 5.49 -0.24 -9.85
N VAL A 69 6.59 -0.40 -9.12
CA VAL A 69 7.05 -1.69 -8.61
C VAL A 69 7.22 -1.60 -7.10
N ALA A 70 6.49 -2.40 -6.34
CA ALA A 70 6.71 -2.53 -4.90
C ALA A 70 7.85 -3.52 -4.62
N ALA A 71 8.92 -3.08 -3.97
CA ALA A 71 10.04 -3.91 -3.52
C ALA A 71 9.88 -4.26 -2.03
N LEU A 72 9.32 -5.44 -1.77
CA LEU A 72 8.87 -5.86 -0.45
C LEU A 72 9.96 -6.62 0.33
N HIS A 73 10.22 -6.19 1.56
CA HIS A 73 11.14 -6.83 2.51
C HIS A 73 10.54 -6.80 3.91
N GLY A 74 10.98 -7.74 4.77
CA GLY A 74 10.50 -7.83 6.16
C GLY A 74 9.01 -8.16 6.21
N THR A 75 8.18 -7.16 6.53
CA THR A 75 6.72 -7.30 6.55
C THR A 75 6.06 -6.23 5.69
N ALA A 76 4.98 -6.57 4.98
CA ALA A 76 4.05 -5.62 4.38
C ALA A 76 2.64 -5.98 4.82
N LEU A 77 2.08 -5.22 5.76
CA LEU A 77 0.83 -5.55 6.44
C LEU A 77 -0.22 -4.44 6.27
N GLY A 78 -1.49 -4.83 6.24
CA GLY A 78 -2.64 -3.94 6.16
C GLY A 78 -2.50 -2.91 5.03
N GLY A 79 -2.67 -1.63 5.36
CA GLY A 79 -2.49 -0.52 4.41
C GLY A 79 -1.18 -0.55 3.60
N GLY A 80 -0.09 -1.12 4.13
CA GLY A 80 1.13 -1.29 3.37
C GLY A 80 1.05 -2.40 2.30
N LEU A 81 0.39 -3.52 2.60
CA LEU A 81 0.07 -4.51 1.59
C LEU A 81 -0.93 -3.94 0.58
N GLU A 82 -1.91 -3.14 1.01
CA GLU A 82 -2.84 -2.47 0.10
C GLU A 82 -2.12 -1.54 -0.88
N THR A 83 -1.10 -0.79 -0.42
CA THR A 83 -0.24 0.02 -1.31
C THR A 83 0.56 -0.84 -2.27
N ALA A 84 1.12 -1.97 -1.82
CA ALA A 84 1.81 -2.90 -2.70
C ALA A 84 0.87 -3.53 -3.75
N LEU A 85 -0.38 -3.81 -3.39
CA LEU A 85 -1.42 -4.32 -4.29
C LEU A 85 -1.83 -3.28 -5.33
N ALA A 86 -1.77 -1.99 -5.02
CA ALA A 86 -2.03 -0.89 -5.96
C ALA A 86 -0.87 -0.63 -6.94
N CYS A 87 0.35 -1.08 -6.65
CA CYS A 87 1.43 -1.03 -7.65
C CYS A 87 1.11 -1.89 -8.88
N HIS A 88 1.70 -1.57 -10.02
CA HIS A 88 1.62 -2.43 -11.21
C HIS A 88 2.29 -3.81 -10.96
N TRP A 89 3.46 -3.80 -10.33
CA TRP A 89 4.25 -4.99 -10.05
C TRP A 89 4.66 -5.08 -8.58
N ARG A 90 4.97 -6.31 -8.13
CA ARG A 90 5.46 -6.61 -6.78
C ARG A 90 6.62 -7.59 -6.88
N VAL A 91 7.71 -7.30 -6.18
CA VAL A 91 8.86 -8.19 -5.98
C VAL A 91 9.09 -8.33 -4.49
N ALA A 92 9.23 -9.55 -4.00
CA ALA A 92 9.39 -9.81 -2.58
C ALA A 92 10.68 -10.60 -2.30
N SER A 93 11.39 -10.22 -1.23
CA SER A 93 12.41 -11.08 -0.65
C SER A 93 11.78 -12.41 -0.17
N PRO A 94 12.48 -13.55 -0.26
CA PRO A 94 11.92 -14.86 0.11
C PRO A 94 11.37 -14.96 1.54
N ARG A 95 11.85 -14.09 2.45
CA ARG A 95 11.42 -14.07 3.86
C ARG A 95 10.35 -13.02 4.17
N THR A 96 9.88 -12.29 3.16
CA THR A 96 8.86 -11.26 3.35
C THR A 96 7.55 -11.90 3.79
N ARG A 97 6.95 -11.36 4.86
CA ARG A 97 5.60 -11.73 5.29
C ARG A 97 4.61 -10.67 4.86
N VAL A 98 3.47 -11.11 4.35
CA VAL A 98 2.37 -10.22 3.93
C VAL A 98 1.07 -10.68 4.58
N GLY A 99 0.14 -9.75 4.80
CA GLY A 99 -1.15 -10.06 5.41
C GLY A 99 -2.04 -8.82 5.55
N LEU A 100 -3.32 -9.07 5.81
CA LEU A 100 -4.36 -8.06 6.04
C LEU A 100 -5.00 -8.29 7.43
N PRO A 101 -4.28 -7.93 8.53
CA PRO A 101 -4.68 -8.24 9.90
C PRO A 101 -5.68 -7.26 10.52
N GLU A 102 -6.35 -6.43 9.71
CA GLU A 102 -7.32 -5.42 10.14
C GLU A 102 -8.42 -5.98 11.05
N VAL A 103 -8.80 -7.25 10.86
CA VAL A 103 -9.82 -7.94 11.68
C VAL A 103 -9.45 -7.97 13.17
N HIS A 104 -8.15 -8.02 13.51
CA HIS A 104 -7.69 -7.99 14.90
C HIS A 104 -7.91 -6.63 15.57
N LEU A 105 -8.15 -5.58 14.78
CA LEU A 105 -8.50 -4.24 15.25
C LEU A 105 -10.01 -3.96 15.14
N GLY A 106 -10.82 -4.95 14.77
CA GLY A 106 -12.27 -4.80 14.58
C GLY A 106 -12.65 -4.01 13.33
N ILE A 107 -11.75 -3.90 12.35
CA ILE A 107 -11.97 -3.23 11.08
C ILE A 107 -11.68 -4.18 9.91
N LEU A 108 -11.83 -3.68 8.67
CA LEU A 108 -11.53 -4.43 7.45
C LEU A 108 -10.50 -3.67 6.58
N PRO A 109 -9.86 -4.34 5.61
CA PRO A 109 -8.94 -3.70 4.66
C PRO A 109 -9.66 -2.68 3.76
N GLY A 110 -9.52 -1.41 4.12
CA GLY A 110 -10.37 -0.32 3.64
C GLY A 110 -9.83 0.45 2.43
N ALA A 111 -8.55 0.30 2.07
CA ALA A 111 -7.93 0.99 0.93
C ALA A 111 -7.87 0.13 -0.34
N GLY A 112 -8.81 -0.82 -0.45
CA GLY A 112 -9.02 -1.69 -1.61
C GLY A 112 -8.47 -3.11 -1.47
N GLY A 113 -7.93 -3.49 -0.31
CA GLY A 113 -7.45 -4.85 -0.02
C GLY A 113 -8.53 -5.91 -0.22
N THR A 114 -9.76 -5.65 0.24
CA THR A 114 -10.92 -6.52 0.01
C THR A 114 -11.28 -6.72 -1.47
N GLN A 115 -10.77 -5.86 -2.36
CA GLN A 115 -11.04 -5.90 -3.79
C GLN A 115 -9.84 -6.47 -4.56
N ARG A 116 -8.64 -5.97 -4.31
CA ARG A 116 -7.43 -6.35 -5.04
C ARG A 116 -6.92 -7.74 -4.66
N LEU A 117 -6.97 -8.12 -3.38
CA LEU A 117 -6.44 -9.40 -2.93
C LEU A 117 -7.21 -10.59 -3.53
N PRO A 118 -8.56 -10.64 -3.52
CA PRO A 118 -9.29 -11.74 -4.17
C PRO A 118 -9.04 -11.88 -5.67
N ARG A 119 -8.77 -10.76 -6.37
CA ARG A 119 -8.42 -10.77 -7.79
C ARG A 119 -7.03 -11.37 -8.06
N LEU A 120 -6.13 -11.28 -7.08
CA LEU A 120 -4.75 -11.77 -7.19
C LEU A 120 -4.61 -13.24 -6.78
N ILE A 121 -5.21 -13.64 -5.65
CA ILE A 121 -4.99 -14.98 -5.05
C ILE A 121 -6.25 -15.85 -4.99
N GLY A 122 -7.35 -15.38 -5.55
CA GLY A 122 -8.65 -16.04 -5.48
C GLY A 122 -9.41 -15.70 -4.20
N VAL A 123 -10.75 -15.84 -4.27
CA VAL A 123 -11.69 -15.44 -3.21
C VAL A 123 -11.46 -16.21 -1.91
N GLU A 124 -11.30 -17.54 -1.99
CA GLU A 124 -11.16 -18.40 -0.81
C GLU A 124 -9.91 -18.05 0.03
N GLN A 125 -8.74 -17.94 -0.63
CA GLN A 125 -7.49 -17.61 0.05
C GLN A 125 -7.51 -16.18 0.60
N ALA A 126 -8.11 -15.23 -0.13
CA ALA A 126 -8.24 -13.87 0.35
C ALA A 126 -9.18 -13.76 1.56
N LEU A 127 -10.30 -14.50 1.56
CA LEU A 127 -11.21 -14.59 2.71
C LEU A 127 -10.49 -15.15 3.92
N ALA A 128 -9.76 -16.26 3.76
CA ALA A 128 -9.00 -16.87 4.84
C ALA A 128 -8.00 -15.85 5.43
N MET A 129 -7.17 -15.22 4.58
CA MET A 129 -6.19 -14.22 5.01
C MET A 129 -6.82 -13.04 5.75
N MET A 130 -7.89 -12.44 5.22
CA MET A 130 -8.49 -11.25 5.83
C MET A 130 -9.29 -11.54 7.11
N THR A 131 -9.91 -12.72 7.21
CA THR A 131 -10.75 -13.08 8.37
C THR A 131 -9.97 -13.71 9.50
N SER A 132 -8.82 -14.35 9.22
CA SER A 132 -7.90 -14.81 10.25
C SER A 132 -6.87 -13.76 10.68
N GLY A 133 -6.50 -12.86 9.76
CA GLY A 133 -5.47 -11.83 9.91
C GLY A 133 -4.09 -12.25 9.42
#